data_AF-A0A920YFJ4-F1
#
_entry.id   AF-A0A920YFJ4-F1
#
_cell.length_a   1.000
_cell.length_b   1.000
_cell.length_c   1.000
_cell.angle_alpha   90.00
_cell.angle_beta   90.00
_cell.angle_gamma   90.00
#
_symmetry.space_group_name_H-M   'P 1'
#
loop_
_entity.id
_entity.type
_entity.pdbx_description
1 polymer ?
#
loop_
_entity_poly.entity_id
_entity_poly.type
_entity_poly.pdbx_seq_one_letter_code
_entity_poly.pdbx_strand_id
1 'polypeptide(L)'
;MAILMPILLLLIAGMVEVGAYANDYLTLLDAVREGARFGSDLDPYLTIQEPFDTRTGTLDPFPDVRPPTVITPGMTARQLYDLCDQGKTVNFYYEIACLTFQNIPIGQLEVTADANDDIVITVIGYAKTGEIVRRWPLVQIGGESPPLPYPNPNDRSYHFKGINDGDANPGCTADHRENCRCWSLYGVRGSLFDNAQIENVLKDIRTKSGFEDAEAGGLVIVEVFHAHPHFTGMFAIGDFIPDPIQMRTYSIFPLSAATPK
;
A
#
# COMPACT_ATOMS: atom_id res chain seq x y z
N MET A 1 31.18 13.62 -38.79
CA MET A 1 31.08 12.32 -38.11
C MET A 1 31.40 12.37 -36.61
N ALA A 2 32.24 13.28 -36.10
CA ALA A 2 32.61 13.31 -34.67
C ALA A 2 31.45 13.61 -33.68
N ILE A 3 30.41 14.32 -34.12
CA ILE A 3 29.25 14.68 -33.27
C ILE A 3 28.14 13.61 -33.32
N LEU A 4 28.08 12.80 -34.38
CA LEU A 4 27.01 11.82 -34.55
C LEU A 4 27.10 10.70 -33.49
N MET A 5 28.31 10.20 -33.24
CA MET A 5 28.53 9.13 -32.27
C MET A 5 28.14 9.50 -30.83
N PRO A 6 28.57 10.64 -30.25
CA PRO A 6 28.17 11.01 -28.89
C PRO A 6 26.67 11.27 -28.77
N ILE A 7 26.02 11.85 -29.80
CA ILE A 7 24.56 12.02 -29.81
C ILE A 7 23.86 10.67 -29.84
N LEU A 8 24.32 9.74 -30.67
CA LEU A 8 23.74 8.40 -30.74
C LEU A 8 23.86 7.65 -29.41
N LEU A 9 25.02 7.73 -28.74
CA LEU A 9 25.21 7.14 -27.41
C LEU A 9 24.28 7.75 -26.37
N LEU A 10 24.08 9.07 -26.40
CA LEU A 10 23.14 9.74 -25.50
C LEU A 10 21.70 9.26 -25.75
N LEU A 11 21.28 9.14 -27.01
CA LEU A 11 19.94 8.64 -27.35
C LEU A 11 19.74 7.18 -26.91
N ILE A 12 20.75 6.32 -27.09
CA ILE A 12 20.69 4.92 -26.64
C ILE A 12 20.63 4.86 -25.11
N ALA A 13 21.49 5.62 -24.41
CA ALA A 13 21.47 5.68 -22.95
C ALA A 13 20.10 6.14 -22.43
N GLY A 14 19.52 7.18 -23.04
CA GLY A 14 18.19 7.67 -22.66
C GLY A 14 17.09 6.64 -22.93
N MET A 15 17.16 5.91 -24.04
CA MET A 15 16.22 4.84 -24.34
C MET A 15 16.32 3.68 -23.34
N VAL A 16 17.54 3.32 -22.92
CA VAL A 16 17.73 2.28 -21.88
C VAL A 16 17.17 2.74 -20.54
N GLU A 17 17.43 3.98 -20.14
CA GLU A 17 16.92 4.56 -18.88
C GLU A 17 15.39 4.56 -18.84
N VAL A 18 14.75 5.10 -19.88
CA VAL A 18 13.28 5.09 -20.00
C VAL A 18 12.74 3.67 -20.06
N GLY A 19 13.44 2.76 -20.72
CA GLY A 19 13.08 1.35 -20.80
C GLY A 19 13.12 0.65 -19.44
N ALA A 20 14.15 0.91 -18.62
CA ALA A 20 14.28 0.36 -17.28
C ALA A 20 13.17 0.89 -16.36
N TYR A 21 12.94 2.21 -16.36
CA TYR A 21 11.86 2.83 -15.60
C TYR A 21 10.48 2.29 -16.02
N ALA A 22 10.22 2.19 -17.33
CA ALA A 22 8.96 1.67 -17.84
C ALA A 22 8.74 0.20 -17.47
N ASN A 23 9.80 -0.61 -17.48
CA ASN A 23 9.73 -2.00 -17.06
C ASN A 23 9.32 -2.10 -15.58
N ASP A 24 10.00 -1.38 -14.69
CA ASP A 24 9.68 -1.38 -13.26
C ASP A 24 8.27 -0.86 -13.02
N TYR A 25 7.86 0.21 -13.71
CA TYR A 25 6.50 0.73 -13.64
C TYR A 25 5.45 -0.30 -14.03
N LEU A 26 5.64 -1.03 -15.14
CA LEU A 26 4.69 -2.05 -15.57
C LEU A 26 4.65 -3.24 -14.61
N THR A 27 5.80 -3.71 -14.14
CA THR A 27 5.89 -4.78 -13.13
C THR A 27 5.14 -4.40 -11.85
N LEU A 28 5.40 -3.21 -11.30
CA LEU A 28 4.74 -2.75 -10.09
C LEU A 28 3.25 -2.46 -10.32
N LEU A 29 2.85 -2.02 -11.52
CA LEU A 29 1.45 -1.79 -11.87
C LEU A 29 0.66 -3.11 -11.94
N ASP A 30 1.25 -4.15 -12.49
CA ASP A 30 0.61 -5.46 -12.54
C ASP A 30 0.53 -6.09 -11.14
N ALA A 31 1.58 -5.93 -10.31
CA ALA A 31 1.56 -6.35 -8.91
C ALA A 31 0.42 -5.69 -8.11
N VAL A 32 0.24 -4.36 -8.18
CA VAL A 32 -0.85 -3.68 -7.46
C VAL A 32 -2.23 -4.07 -7.97
N ARG A 33 -2.37 -4.35 -9.27
CA ARG A 33 -3.64 -4.80 -9.85
C ARG A 33 -4.02 -6.18 -9.34
N GLU A 34 -3.08 -7.10 -9.29
CA GLU A 34 -3.33 -8.44 -8.78
C GLU A 34 -3.64 -8.42 -7.28
N GLY A 35 -2.85 -7.67 -6.49
CA GLY A 35 -3.11 -7.47 -5.07
C GLY A 35 -4.47 -6.86 -4.78
N ALA A 36 -4.85 -5.78 -5.48
CA ALA A 36 -6.13 -5.12 -5.27
C ALA A 36 -7.32 -5.98 -5.72
N ARG A 37 -7.18 -6.72 -6.83
CA ARG A 37 -8.20 -7.66 -7.29
C ARG A 37 -8.41 -8.77 -6.28
N PHE A 38 -7.34 -9.39 -5.80
CA PHE A 38 -7.45 -10.43 -4.78
C PHE A 38 -8.06 -9.89 -3.49
N GLY A 39 -7.64 -8.69 -3.05
CA GLY A 39 -8.20 -8.02 -1.89
C GLY A 39 -9.70 -7.73 -2.00
N SER A 40 -10.24 -7.58 -3.21
CA SER A 40 -11.68 -7.36 -3.42
C SER A 40 -12.58 -8.54 -3.05
N ASP A 41 -12.00 -9.74 -3.02
CA ASP A 41 -12.70 -10.99 -2.67
C ASP A 41 -12.57 -11.34 -1.17
N LEU A 42 -11.76 -10.59 -0.42
CA LEU A 42 -11.53 -10.80 1.01
C LEU A 42 -12.48 -9.98 1.88
N ASP A 43 -12.46 -10.23 3.20
CA ASP A 43 -13.22 -9.47 4.18
C ASP A 43 -12.29 -8.77 5.19
N PRO A 44 -12.22 -7.42 5.19
CA PRO A 44 -11.38 -6.66 6.12
C PRO A 44 -11.87 -6.74 7.58
N TYR A 45 -13.07 -7.28 7.82
CA TYR A 45 -13.53 -7.60 9.17
C TYR A 45 -12.95 -8.91 9.71
N LEU A 46 -12.53 -9.85 8.86
CA LEU A 46 -11.94 -11.12 9.32
C LEU A 46 -10.49 -10.93 9.80
N THR A 47 -9.80 -9.96 9.22
CA THR A 47 -8.47 -9.47 9.64
C THR A 47 -8.37 -9.16 11.11
N ILE A 48 -9.50 -8.72 11.69
CA ILE A 48 -9.60 -8.29 13.07
C ILE A 48 -9.32 -9.44 14.03
N GLN A 49 -9.28 -10.71 13.59
CA GLN A 49 -9.23 -11.86 14.50
C GLN A 49 -8.05 -12.81 14.26
N GLU A 50 -7.28 -12.57 13.20
CA GLU A 50 -6.49 -13.63 12.58
C GLU A 50 -5.02 -13.22 12.42
N PRO A 51 -4.07 -14.05 12.91
CA PRO A 51 -2.65 -13.72 12.90
C PRO A 51 -2.02 -13.98 11.52
N PHE A 52 -0.88 -13.36 11.26
CA PHE A 52 -0.15 -13.48 10.01
C PHE A 52 0.60 -14.81 9.83
N ASP A 53 1.01 -15.47 10.92
CA ASP A 53 1.60 -16.80 10.83
C ASP A 53 0.99 -17.76 11.84
N THR A 54 0.08 -18.61 11.37
CA THR A 54 -0.55 -19.68 12.17
C THR A 54 0.17 -21.03 12.08
N ARG A 55 1.36 -21.10 11.48
CA ARG A 55 2.10 -22.37 11.39
C ARG A 55 2.37 -22.96 12.78
N THR A 56 2.29 -24.28 12.89
CA THR A 56 2.51 -24.98 14.16
C THR A 56 3.94 -24.75 14.67
N GLY A 57 4.07 -24.19 15.87
CA GLY A 57 5.37 -23.93 16.51
C GLY A 57 5.85 -22.48 16.39
N THR A 58 5.14 -21.61 15.66
CA THR A 58 5.43 -20.17 15.64
C THR A 58 4.99 -19.52 16.96
N LEU A 59 5.89 -18.72 17.55
CA LEU A 59 5.67 -18.06 18.85
C LEU A 59 5.09 -16.65 18.70
N ASP A 60 5.27 -16.02 17.54
CA ASP A 60 4.80 -14.66 17.25
C ASP A 60 3.74 -14.67 16.15
N PRO A 61 2.46 -14.41 16.47
CA PRO A 61 1.38 -14.36 15.49
C PRO A 61 1.53 -13.22 14.47
N PHE A 62 2.25 -12.16 14.79
CA PHE A 62 2.49 -11.01 13.93
C PHE A 62 3.99 -10.72 13.88
N PRO A 63 4.77 -11.56 13.17
CA PRO A 63 6.19 -11.32 13.07
C PRO A 63 6.44 -9.96 12.42
N ASP A 64 7.37 -9.20 12.98
CA ASP A 64 7.74 -7.91 12.41
C ASP A 64 8.51 -8.11 11.11
N VAL A 65 7.83 -7.86 9.98
CA VAL A 65 8.37 -8.11 8.63
C VAL A 65 9.28 -6.98 8.13
N ARG A 66 9.55 -5.98 8.95
CA ARG A 66 10.40 -4.85 8.57
C ARG A 66 11.83 -5.30 8.29
N PRO A 67 12.48 -4.73 7.27
CA PRO A 67 13.84 -5.13 6.91
C PRO A 67 14.85 -4.75 8.00
N PRO A 68 16.05 -5.38 7.98
CA PRO A 68 17.12 -5.09 8.95
C PRO A 68 17.57 -3.62 9.00
N THR A 69 17.29 -2.85 7.95
CA THR A 69 17.55 -1.41 7.88
C THR A 69 16.60 -0.57 8.72
N VAL A 70 15.44 -1.13 9.10
CA VAL A 70 14.42 -0.44 9.91
C VAL A 70 14.43 -0.93 11.36
N ILE A 71 14.65 -2.22 11.59
CA ILE A 71 14.70 -2.84 12.93
C ILE A 71 15.82 -3.88 13.04
N THR A 72 16.23 -4.22 14.27
CA THR A 72 17.27 -5.24 14.49
C THR A 72 16.89 -6.21 15.63
N PRO A 73 16.84 -7.54 15.38
CA PRO A 73 16.95 -8.18 14.06
C PRO A 73 15.71 -7.87 13.20
N GLY A 74 15.90 -7.64 11.90
CA GLY A 74 14.80 -7.48 10.93
C GLY A 74 14.67 -8.69 10.00
N MET A 75 13.63 -8.68 9.16
CA MET A 75 13.32 -9.75 8.22
C MET A 75 13.88 -9.44 6.83
N THR A 76 14.71 -10.33 6.27
CA THR A 76 15.19 -10.18 4.89
C THR A 76 14.07 -10.39 3.88
N ALA A 77 14.18 -9.80 2.69
CA ALA A 77 13.22 -10.01 1.59
C ALA A 77 13.02 -11.49 1.26
N ARG A 78 14.06 -12.32 1.41
CA ARG A 78 13.95 -13.77 1.20
C ARG A 78 13.13 -14.44 2.29
N GLN A 79 13.35 -14.10 3.56
CA GLN A 79 12.54 -14.61 4.67
C GLN A 79 11.09 -14.18 4.55
N LEU A 80 10.83 -12.94 4.12
CA LEU A 80 9.47 -12.47 3.85
C LEU A 80 8.83 -13.25 2.70
N TYR A 81 9.57 -13.50 1.61
CA TYR A 81 9.08 -14.33 0.52
C TYR A 81 8.70 -15.74 1.00
N ASP A 82 9.58 -16.40 1.77
CA ASP A 82 9.33 -17.73 2.30
C ASP A 82 8.15 -17.73 3.30
N LEU A 83 7.97 -16.64 4.05
CA LEU A 83 6.82 -16.45 4.94
C LEU A 83 5.52 -16.23 4.15
N CYS A 84 5.53 -15.47 3.07
CA CYS A 84 4.37 -15.29 2.21
C CYS A 84 4.00 -16.57 1.43
N ASP A 85 4.99 -17.39 1.08
CA ASP A 85 4.80 -18.64 0.35
C ASP A 85 4.27 -19.77 1.25
N GLN A 86 4.77 -19.86 2.49
CA GLN A 86 4.48 -20.98 3.39
C GLN A 86 3.57 -20.61 4.55
N GLY A 87 3.45 -19.32 4.84
CA GLY A 87 2.63 -18.78 5.91
C GLY A 87 1.18 -19.15 5.73
N LYS A 88 0.50 -19.37 6.85
CA LYS A 88 -0.94 -19.58 6.87
C LYS A 88 -1.55 -18.43 7.63
N THR A 89 -2.31 -17.62 6.92
CA THR A 89 -3.01 -16.46 7.44
C THR A 89 -4.32 -16.30 6.71
N VAL A 90 -5.29 -15.67 7.35
CA VAL A 90 -6.48 -15.10 6.69
C VAL A 90 -6.56 -13.59 6.98
N ASN A 91 -5.42 -13.02 7.38
CA ASN A 91 -5.27 -11.60 7.63
C ASN A 91 -5.24 -10.85 6.30
N PHE A 92 -6.38 -10.24 5.97
CA PHE A 92 -6.59 -9.41 4.77
C PHE A 92 -5.37 -8.61 4.31
N TYR A 93 -4.72 -7.83 5.20
CA TYR A 93 -3.64 -6.94 4.79
C TYR A 93 -2.41 -7.72 4.36
N TYR A 94 -2.03 -8.71 5.16
CA TYR A 94 -0.89 -9.52 4.83
C TYR A 94 -1.13 -10.41 3.62
N GLU A 95 -2.33 -10.95 3.42
CA GLU A 95 -2.61 -11.75 2.21
C GLU A 95 -2.47 -10.90 0.94
N ILE A 96 -3.02 -9.67 0.95
CA ILE A 96 -2.87 -8.73 -0.17
C ILE A 96 -1.40 -8.31 -0.33
N ALA A 97 -0.71 -7.98 0.76
CA ALA A 97 0.67 -7.53 0.72
C ALA A 97 1.61 -8.64 0.23
N CYS A 98 1.41 -9.88 0.69
CA CYS A 98 2.16 -11.04 0.24
C CYS A 98 1.93 -11.32 -1.24
N LEU A 99 0.69 -11.31 -1.71
CA LEU A 99 0.41 -11.51 -3.12
C LEU A 99 1.03 -10.39 -3.97
N THR A 100 0.90 -9.14 -3.53
CA THR A 100 1.52 -7.99 -4.22
C THR A 100 3.04 -8.16 -4.25
N PHE A 101 3.66 -8.46 -3.11
CA PHE A 101 5.10 -8.64 -2.96
C PHE A 101 5.65 -9.82 -3.80
N GLN A 102 4.93 -10.95 -3.86
CA GLN A 102 5.33 -12.11 -4.65
C GLN A 102 5.28 -11.86 -6.16
N ASN A 103 4.48 -10.87 -6.62
CA ASN A 103 4.46 -10.41 -8.00
C ASN A 103 5.53 -9.35 -8.30
N ILE A 104 6.33 -8.95 -7.31
CA ILE A 104 7.46 -8.04 -7.45
C ILE A 104 8.77 -8.85 -7.36
N PRO A 105 9.74 -8.63 -8.27
CA PRO A 105 11.07 -9.20 -8.16
C PRO A 105 11.68 -9.04 -6.76
N ILE A 106 12.16 -10.16 -6.19
CA ILE A 106 12.79 -10.17 -4.86
C ILE A 106 14.01 -9.22 -4.87
N GLY A 107 14.04 -8.29 -3.92
CA GLY A 107 15.10 -7.30 -3.77
C GLY A 107 14.86 -6.01 -4.56
N GLN A 108 13.74 -5.89 -5.28
CA GLN A 108 13.36 -4.62 -5.92
C GLN A 108 12.88 -3.60 -4.89
N LEU A 109 12.12 -4.02 -3.87
CA LEU A 109 11.70 -3.11 -2.80
C LEU A 109 12.79 -3.00 -1.74
N GLU A 110 13.26 -1.77 -1.50
CA GLU A 110 14.30 -1.48 -0.53
C GLU A 110 13.91 -0.34 0.43
N VAL A 111 14.33 -0.48 1.68
CA VAL A 111 14.20 0.59 2.69
C VAL A 111 15.58 1.01 3.15
N THR A 112 16.02 2.19 2.74
CA THR A 112 17.26 2.88 3.10
C THR A 112 16.96 4.34 3.48
N ALA A 113 18.01 5.16 3.62
CA ALA A 113 17.83 6.60 3.85
C ALA A 113 17.17 7.30 2.64
N ASP A 114 17.48 6.83 1.43
CA ASP A 114 17.08 7.47 0.16
C ASP A 114 15.95 6.71 -0.56
N ALA A 115 15.77 5.43 -0.26
CA ALA A 115 14.66 4.60 -0.71
C ALA A 115 13.73 4.27 0.45
N ASN A 116 12.46 4.65 0.37
CA ASN A 116 11.47 4.28 1.39
C ASN A 116 10.38 3.47 0.70
N ASP A 117 10.75 2.33 0.15
CA ASP A 117 9.82 1.49 -0.60
C ASP A 117 8.85 0.81 0.35
N ASP A 118 7.61 0.63 -0.12
CA ASP A 118 6.57 0.07 0.73
C ASP A 118 5.36 -0.38 -0.09
N ILE A 119 4.58 -1.28 0.49
CA ILE A 119 3.26 -1.65 -0.02
C ILE A 119 2.24 -1.13 0.97
N VAL A 120 1.42 -0.19 0.53
CA VAL A 120 0.39 0.45 1.35
C VAL A 120 -0.99 -0.02 0.89
N ILE A 121 -1.80 -0.44 1.85
CA ILE A 121 -3.15 -0.93 1.62
C ILE A 121 -4.11 -0.05 2.40
N THR A 122 -5.07 0.52 1.68
CA THR A 122 -6.13 1.35 2.23
C THR A 122 -7.47 0.72 1.91
N VAL A 123 -8.35 0.64 2.90
CA VAL A 123 -9.69 0.09 2.73
C VAL A 123 -10.69 1.09 3.26
N ILE A 124 -11.70 1.42 2.46
CA ILE A 124 -12.72 2.40 2.81
C ILE A 124 -14.11 1.88 2.51
N GLY A 125 -15.06 2.33 3.33
CA GLY A 125 -16.48 2.12 3.16
C GLY A 125 -17.14 3.49 3.04
N TYR A 126 -17.99 3.66 2.03
CA TYR A 126 -18.64 4.92 1.71
C TYR A 126 -20.17 4.76 1.68
N ALA A 127 -20.88 5.80 2.11
CA ALA A 127 -22.33 5.86 2.07
C ALA A 127 -22.88 6.09 0.66
N LYS A 128 -24.20 5.99 0.47
CA LYS A 128 -24.88 6.34 -0.80
C LYS A 128 -24.60 7.78 -1.26
N THR A 129 -24.27 8.67 -0.33
CA THR A 129 -23.90 10.06 -0.62
C THR A 129 -22.46 10.21 -1.13
N GLY A 130 -21.65 9.15 -1.11
CA GLY A 130 -20.23 9.17 -1.47
C GLY A 130 -19.29 9.64 -0.36
N GLU A 131 -19.81 9.95 0.83
CA GLU A 131 -19.01 10.26 2.02
C GLU A 131 -18.35 8.99 2.58
N ILE A 132 -17.08 9.11 3.00
CA ILE A 132 -16.38 8.00 3.65
C ILE A 132 -16.90 7.90 5.08
N VAL A 133 -17.45 6.73 5.43
CA VAL A 133 -18.03 6.48 6.75
C VAL A 133 -17.21 5.52 7.60
N ARG A 134 -16.36 4.71 6.97
CA ARG A 134 -15.42 3.80 7.65
C ARG A 134 -14.15 3.64 6.84
N ARG A 135 -13.04 3.39 7.56
CA ARG A 135 -11.76 3.03 6.97
C ARG A 135 -11.04 2.05 7.89
N TRP A 136 -10.40 1.06 7.29
CA TRP A 136 -9.68 -0.01 8.00
C TRP A 136 -8.16 0.22 7.86
N PRO A 137 -7.33 -0.30 8.78
CA PRO A 137 -7.67 -1.19 9.89
C PRO A 137 -8.61 -0.54 10.93
N LEU A 138 -9.55 -1.31 11.47
CA LEU A 138 -10.38 -0.82 12.59
C LEU A 138 -9.59 -0.86 13.89
N VAL A 139 -10.01 -0.02 14.83
CA VAL A 139 -9.41 0.10 16.16
C VAL A 139 -10.50 -0.04 17.18
N GLN A 140 -10.21 -0.72 18.28
CA GLN A 140 -11.12 -0.79 19.40
C GLN A 140 -11.33 0.60 20.02
N ILE A 141 -12.57 1.09 20.00
CA ILE A 141 -12.96 2.32 20.69
C ILE A 141 -13.69 1.91 21.99
N GLY A 142 -13.02 2.03 23.13
CA GLY A 142 -13.62 1.82 24.45
C GLY A 142 -13.57 0.38 24.98
N GLY A 143 -13.42 0.24 26.30
CA GLY A 143 -13.08 -0.97 27.04
C GLY A 143 -14.15 -2.07 27.12
N GLU A 144 -14.68 -2.48 25.97
CA GLU A 144 -15.51 -3.68 25.87
C GLU A 144 -14.67 -4.93 26.15
N SER A 145 -15.16 -5.74 27.09
CA SER A 145 -14.54 -6.98 27.54
C SER A 145 -15.48 -8.15 27.18
N PRO A 146 -14.98 -9.24 26.57
CA PRO A 146 -13.58 -9.46 26.21
C PRO A 146 -13.13 -8.52 25.09
N PRO A 147 -11.85 -8.11 25.06
CA PRO A 147 -11.34 -7.32 23.95
C PRO A 147 -11.61 -8.10 22.66
N LEU A 148 -12.39 -7.49 21.76
CA LEU A 148 -12.43 -7.95 20.38
C LEU A 148 -10.99 -7.96 19.86
N PRO A 149 -10.57 -8.95 19.06
CA PRO A 149 -9.17 -9.19 18.75
C PRO A 149 -8.52 -8.14 17.81
N TYR A 150 -9.04 -6.92 17.76
CA TYR A 150 -8.46 -5.81 17.00
C TYR A 150 -6.96 -5.70 17.32
N PRO A 151 -6.09 -5.77 16.30
CA PRO A 151 -4.69 -5.46 16.51
C PRO A 151 -4.60 -4.03 17.07
N ASN A 152 -3.89 -3.90 18.18
CA ASN A 152 -3.74 -2.62 18.85
C ASN A 152 -3.02 -1.68 17.88
N PRO A 153 -3.47 -0.43 17.67
CA PRO A 153 -2.75 0.54 16.84
C PRO A 153 -1.32 0.80 17.29
N ASN A 154 -1.04 0.55 18.57
CA ASN A 154 0.29 0.66 19.16
C ASN A 154 1.13 -0.60 18.98
N ASP A 155 0.55 -1.68 18.43
CA ASP A 155 1.30 -2.85 18.02
C ASP A 155 2.16 -2.46 16.81
N ARG A 156 3.43 -2.24 17.08
CA ARG A 156 4.41 -1.84 16.08
C ARG A 156 4.64 -2.91 15.04
N SER A 157 4.29 -4.17 15.29
CA SER A 157 4.42 -5.27 14.33
C SER A 157 3.25 -5.33 13.35
N TYR A 158 2.10 -4.73 13.69
CA TYR A 158 0.92 -4.65 12.84
C TYR A 158 0.92 -3.44 11.89
N HIS A 159 2.04 -2.72 11.78
CA HIS A 159 2.35 -1.65 10.81
C HIS A 159 1.21 -0.69 10.46
N PHE A 160 0.42 -0.35 11.48
CA PHE A 160 -0.68 0.58 11.38
C PHE A 160 -0.17 2.00 11.07
N LYS A 161 -0.84 2.69 10.15
CA LYS A 161 -0.55 4.09 9.77
C LYS A 161 -1.84 4.92 9.77
N GLY A 162 -1.70 6.20 10.09
CA GLY A 162 -2.84 7.14 10.11
C GLY A 162 -2.94 8.11 11.30
N ILE A 163 -1.94 8.16 12.19
CA ILE A 163 -1.93 9.13 13.32
C ILE A 163 -1.32 10.50 12.95
N ASN A 164 -0.56 10.58 11.85
CA ASN A 164 0.15 11.79 11.40
C ASN A 164 -0.46 12.41 10.12
N ASP A 165 -1.62 11.94 9.68
CA ASP A 165 -2.30 12.42 8.45
C ASP A 165 -3.08 13.73 8.68
N GLY A 166 -3.06 14.26 9.91
CA GLY A 166 -3.99 15.27 10.42
C GLY A 166 -3.94 16.67 9.80
N ASP A 167 -2.84 17.04 9.11
CA ASP A 167 -2.75 18.37 8.47
C ASP A 167 -3.05 18.35 6.96
N ALA A 168 -2.92 17.18 6.30
CA ALA A 168 -3.15 17.01 4.86
C ALA A 168 -4.47 16.30 4.51
N ASN A 169 -5.17 15.74 5.51
CA ASN A 169 -6.43 15.05 5.33
C ASN A 169 -7.54 15.77 6.14
N PRO A 170 -8.34 16.66 5.53
CA PRO A 170 -9.38 17.43 6.23
C PRO A 170 -10.46 16.57 6.92
N GLY A 171 -10.60 15.29 6.51
CA GLY A 171 -11.49 14.33 7.16
C GLY A 171 -10.88 13.64 8.38
N CYS A 172 -9.59 13.86 8.65
CA CYS A 172 -8.84 13.33 9.78
C CYS A 172 -8.92 14.26 10.99
N THR A 173 -10.07 14.27 11.67
CA THR A 173 -10.28 15.15 12.83
C THR A 173 -10.02 14.43 14.15
N ALA A 174 -9.88 15.19 15.24
CA ALA A 174 -9.72 14.63 16.58
C ALA A 174 -10.86 13.66 16.97
N ASP A 175 -12.05 13.88 16.40
CA ASP A 175 -13.27 13.12 16.62
C ASP A 175 -13.48 11.98 15.59
N HIS A 176 -12.74 11.98 14.47
CA HIS A 176 -12.85 10.99 13.39
C HIS A 176 -11.48 10.42 12.98
N ARG A 177 -10.71 9.97 13.97
CA ARG A 177 -9.33 9.45 13.77
C ARG A 177 -9.28 8.14 13.00
N GLU A 178 -10.43 7.50 12.81
CA GLU A 178 -10.61 6.34 11.95
C GLU A 178 -10.52 6.64 10.47
N ASN A 179 -10.81 7.88 10.07
CA ASN A 179 -10.91 8.26 8.66
C ASN A 179 -9.56 8.44 7.95
N CYS A 180 -8.43 8.26 8.63
CA CYS A 180 -7.08 8.49 8.08
C CYS A 180 -6.21 7.23 8.14
N ARG A 181 -6.82 6.06 8.24
CA ARG A 181 -6.08 4.81 8.44
C ARG A 181 -5.62 4.16 7.13
N CYS A 182 -4.43 3.58 7.18
CA CYS A 182 -3.96 2.62 6.20
C CYS A 182 -3.04 1.61 6.88
N TRP A 183 -2.75 0.53 6.18
CA TRP A 183 -1.76 -0.46 6.59
C TRP A 183 -0.58 -0.40 5.61
N SER A 184 0.63 -0.66 6.08
CA SER A 184 1.86 -0.57 5.28
C SER A 184 2.75 -1.76 5.58
N LEU A 185 3.36 -2.40 4.57
CA LEU A 185 4.14 -3.62 4.75
C LEU A 185 5.42 -3.43 5.57
N TYR A 186 6.09 -2.28 5.44
CA TYR A 186 7.31 -1.99 6.19
C TYR A 186 7.14 -0.87 7.21
N GLY A 187 5.93 -0.33 7.35
CA GLY A 187 5.65 0.76 8.27
C GLY A 187 6.44 2.04 7.97
N VAL A 188 6.86 2.31 6.73
CA VAL A 188 7.66 3.50 6.37
C VAL A 188 6.91 4.51 5.51
N ARG A 189 5.88 4.08 4.77
CA ARG A 189 4.97 4.96 4.01
C ARG A 189 3.54 4.95 4.56
N GLY A 190 2.74 5.89 4.07
CA GLY A 190 1.29 5.96 4.26
C GLY A 190 0.61 6.25 2.92
N SER A 191 -0.71 6.14 2.89
CA SER A 191 -1.47 6.36 1.65
C SER A 191 -1.36 7.82 1.22
N LEU A 192 -1.18 8.06 -0.08
CA LEU A 192 -1.26 9.43 -0.62
C LEU A 192 -2.68 9.82 -1.05
N PHE A 193 -3.66 8.93 -0.90
CA PHE A 193 -5.05 9.29 -1.15
C PHE A 193 -5.67 9.98 0.06
N ASP A 194 -5.89 11.28 -0.08
CA ASP A 194 -6.66 12.05 0.89
C ASP A 194 -8.17 11.76 0.76
N ASN A 195 -8.92 11.93 1.86
CA ASN A 195 -10.36 11.64 1.85
C ASN A 195 -11.14 12.61 0.99
N ALA A 196 -10.75 13.88 0.95
CA ALA A 196 -11.48 14.89 0.17
C ALA A 196 -11.40 14.56 -1.33
N GLN A 197 -10.24 14.14 -1.84
CA GLN A 197 -10.03 13.65 -3.19
C GLN A 197 -10.92 12.45 -3.48
N ILE A 198 -10.91 11.43 -2.61
CA ILE A 198 -11.74 10.23 -2.79
C ILE A 198 -13.22 10.61 -2.81
N GLU A 199 -13.69 11.36 -1.81
CA GLU A 199 -15.08 11.76 -1.71
C GLU A 199 -15.53 12.64 -2.88
N ASN A 200 -14.68 13.57 -3.33
CA ASN A 200 -14.99 14.42 -4.48
C ASN A 200 -15.18 13.57 -5.74
N VAL A 201 -14.32 12.56 -5.95
CA VAL A 201 -14.45 11.62 -7.07
C VAL A 201 -15.71 10.76 -6.93
N LEU A 202 -15.98 10.21 -5.74
CA LEU A 202 -17.18 9.41 -5.49
C LEU A 202 -18.46 10.22 -5.70
N LYS A 203 -18.51 11.44 -5.16
CA LYS A 203 -19.63 12.38 -5.32
C LYS A 203 -19.82 12.75 -6.79
N ASP A 204 -18.75 13.08 -7.51
CA ASP A 204 -18.79 13.38 -8.96
C ASP A 204 -19.36 12.20 -9.77
N ILE A 205 -18.86 10.98 -9.56
CA ILE A 205 -19.34 9.79 -10.27
C ILE A 205 -20.85 9.58 -10.04
N ARG A 206 -21.33 9.79 -8.82
CA ARG A 206 -22.74 9.63 -8.46
C ARG A 206 -23.67 10.67 -9.09
N THR A 207 -23.14 11.79 -9.58
CA THR A 207 -23.94 12.76 -10.34
C THR A 207 -24.11 12.37 -11.81
N LYS A 208 -23.35 11.38 -12.31
CA LYS A 208 -23.41 10.95 -13.70
C LYS A 208 -24.63 10.08 -13.95
N SER A 209 -25.23 10.23 -15.12
CA SER A 209 -26.39 9.45 -15.53
C SER A 209 -26.11 7.94 -15.47
N GLY A 210 -26.99 7.17 -14.85
CA GLY A 210 -26.82 5.74 -14.63
C GLY A 210 -26.22 5.37 -13.26
N PHE A 211 -25.86 6.37 -12.44
CA PHE A 211 -25.37 6.19 -11.07
C PHE A 211 -26.29 6.84 -10.02
N GLU A 212 -27.49 7.29 -10.40
CA GLU A 212 -28.41 8.01 -9.52
C GLU A 212 -28.86 7.16 -8.31
N ASP A 213 -28.99 5.85 -8.52
CA ASP A 213 -29.39 4.86 -7.49
C ASP A 213 -28.19 4.09 -6.91
N ALA A 214 -26.96 4.60 -7.09
CA ALA A 214 -25.77 3.91 -6.61
C ALA A 214 -25.83 3.69 -5.09
N GLU A 215 -25.71 2.43 -4.68
CA GLU A 215 -25.76 2.04 -3.28
C GLU A 215 -24.48 2.43 -2.51
N ALA A 216 -24.51 2.26 -1.18
CA ALA A 216 -23.28 2.30 -0.39
C ALA A 216 -22.34 1.17 -0.84
N GLY A 217 -21.04 1.34 -0.63
CA GLY A 217 -20.07 0.35 -1.07
C GLY A 217 -18.74 0.49 -0.34
N GLY A 218 -17.77 -0.31 -0.77
CA GLY A 218 -16.40 -0.22 -0.28
C GLY A 218 -15.39 -0.21 -1.43
N LEU A 219 -14.18 0.26 -1.13
CA LEU A 219 -13.02 0.21 -2.01
C LEU A 219 -11.83 -0.37 -1.26
N VAL A 220 -11.03 -1.16 -1.95
CA VAL A 220 -9.65 -1.49 -1.58
C VAL A 220 -8.71 -0.76 -2.54
N ILE A 221 -7.69 -0.12 -1.97
CA ILE A 221 -6.67 0.62 -2.68
C ILE A 221 -5.33 0.03 -2.28
N VAL A 222 -4.57 -0.44 -3.27
CA VAL A 222 -3.21 -0.94 -3.08
C VAL A 222 -2.26 0.01 -3.79
N GLU A 223 -1.29 0.52 -3.05
CA GLU A 223 -0.26 1.43 -3.53
C GLU A 223 1.11 0.80 -3.30
N VAL A 224 1.98 0.81 -4.31
CA VAL A 224 3.39 0.44 -4.15
C VAL A 224 4.23 1.68 -4.37
N PHE A 225 5.05 1.99 -3.38
CA PHE A 225 6.08 3.02 -3.45
C PHE A 225 7.40 2.34 -3.77
N HIS A 226 8.08 2.84 -4.79
CA HIS A 226 9.41 2.36 -5.16
C HIS A 226 10.31 3.55 -5.52
N ALA A 227 11.55 3.50 -5.09
CA ALA A 227 12.60 4.43 -5.46
C ALA A 227 13.43 3.81 -6.57
N HIS A 228 13.09 4.14 -7.83
CA HIS A 228 13.77 3.61 -8.99
C HIS A 228 15.16 4.26 -9.14
N PRO A 229 16.26 3.50 -9.00
CA PRO A 229 17.59 4.04 -9.19
C PRO A 229 17.86 4.32 -10.66
N HIS A 230 18.62 5.36 -10.98
CA HIS A 230 19.04 5.57 -12.35
C HIS A 230 19.96 4.45 -12.82
N PHE A 231 19.58 3.75 -13.88
CA PHE A 231 20.35 2.64 -14.43
C PHE A 231 21.70 3.10 -14.98
N THR A 232 21.74 4.25 -15.66
CA THR A 232 22.95 4.82 -16.25
C THR A 232 23.57 5.95 -15.43
N GLY A 233 22.81 6.56 -14.51
CA GLY A 233 23.20 7.76 -13.76
C GLY A 233 23.40 9.03 -14.61
N MET A 234 23.35 8.94 -15.94
CA MET A 234 23.68 10.04 -16.86
C MET A 234 22.61 11.13 -16.93
N PHE A 235 21.37 10.80 -16.57
CA PHE A 235 20.21 11.70 -16.67
C PHE A 235 19.77 12.27 -15.32
N ALA A 236 20.58 12.14 -14.27
CA ALA A 236 20.34 12.82 -13.01
C ALA A 236 20.57 14.34 -13.20
N ILE A 237 19.50 15.12 -13.27
CA ILE A 237 19.55 16.57 -13.49
C ILE A 237 19.04 17.27 -12.24
N GLY A 238 19.85 17.26 -11.18
CA GLY A 238 19.52 17.87 -9.89
C GLY A 238 18.11 17.47 -9.44
N ASP A 239 17.29 18.47 -9.08
CA ASP A 239 15.91 18.25 -8.63
C ASP A 239 14.91 18.00 -9.79
N PHE A 240 15.32 18.21 -11.05
CA PHE A 240 14.42 18.04 -12.20
C PHE A 240 14.21 16.57 -12.57
N ILE A 241 15.28 15.77 -12.53
CA ILE A 241 15.24 14.31 -12.63
C ILE A 241 16.12 13.79 -11.49
N PRO A 242 15.56 13.58 -10.29
CA PRO A 242 16.32 13.12 -9.13
C PRO A 242 16.69 11.65 -9.27
N ASP A 243 17.77 11.26 -8.59
CA ASP A 243 18.19 9.86 -8.46
C ASP A 243 18.20 9.51 -6.95
N PRO A 244 17.35 8.60 -6.47
CA PRO A 244 16.38 7.79 -7.23
C PRO A 244 15.11 8.56 -7.65
N ILE A 245 14.46 8.10 -8.72
CA ILE A 245 13.12 8.57 -9.14
C ILE A 245 12.08 7.90 -8.24
N GLN A 246 11.33 8.72 -7.50
CA GLN A 246 10.23 8.23 -6.65
C GLN A 246 9.02 7.89 -7.53
N MET A 247 8.67 6.61 -7.59
CA MET A 247 7.50 6.12 -8.32
C MET A 247 6.43 5.59 -7.37
N ARG A 248 5.18 5.77 -7.80
CA ARG A 248 3.99 5.27 -7.11
C ARG A 248 3.08 4.64 -8.14
N THR A 249 2.87 3.33 -8.03
CA THR A 249 1.80 2.64 -8.76
C THR A 249 0.65 2.36 -7.79
N TYR A 250 -0.57 2.36 -8.31
CA TYR A 250 -1.73 2.03 -7.49
C TYR A 250 -2.83 1.36 -8.30
N SER A 251 -3.67 0.61 -7.61
CA SER A 251 -4.91 0.08 -8.15
C SER A 251 -6.04 0.21 -7.13
N ILE A 252 -7.26 0.41 -7.63
CA ILE A 252 -8.47 0.59 -6.83
C ILE A 252 -9.49 -0.42 -7.33
N PHE A 253 -10.03 -1.23 -6.42
CA PHE A 253 -11.07 -2.21 -6.72
C PHE A 253 -12.26 -2.04 -5.77
N PRO A 254 -13.49 -2.32 -6.23
CA PRO A 254 -14.66 -2.38 -5.35
C PRO A 254 -14.49 -3.51 -4.33
N LEU A 255 -14.88 -3.27 -3.09
CA LEU A 255 -14.80 -4.24 -2.00
C LEU A 255 -16.15 -4.34 -1.30
N SER A 256 -16.91 -5.38 -1.65
CA SER A 256 -18.28 -5.58 -1.14
C SER A 256 -18.31 -5.78 0.38
N ALA A 257 -17.31 -6.44 0.96
CA ALA A 257 -17.22 -6.68 2.40
C ALA A 257 -17.03 -5.40 3.22
N ALA A 258 -16.46 -4.34 2.63
CA ALA A 258 -16.30 -3.03 3.27
C ALA A 258 -17.54 -2.13 3.12
N THR A 259 -18.65 -2.64 2.57
CA THR A 259 -19.90 -1.89 2.49
C THR A 259 -20.40 -1.57 3.91
N PRO A 260 -20.70 -0.31 4.23
CA PRO A 260 -21.30 0.07 5.51
C PRO A 260 -22.63 -0.66 5.70
N LYS A 261 -22.79 -1.31 6.86
CA LYS A 261 -24.03 -1.99 7.27
C LYS A 261 -24.90 -1.07 8.11
#